data_AF-A0A9W4SXD1-F1
#
_entry.id   AF-A0A9W4SXD1-F1
#
_cell.length_a   1.000
_cell.length_b   1.000
_cell.length_c   1.000
_cell.angle_alpha   90.00
_cell.angle_beta   90.00
_cell.angle_gamma   90.00
#
_symmetry.space_group_name_H-M   'P 1'
#
loop_
_entity.id
_entity.type
_entity.pdbx_description
1 polymer ?
#
loop_
_entity_poly.entity_id
_entity_poly.type
_entity_poly.pdbx_seq_one_letter_code
_entity_poly.pdbx_strand_id
1 'polypeptide(L)'
;MILLKNQFPQLLFISCLTKKFYLSLGNKLIIRNIQNKQKSVPEPRGRFKDPKTFLEKCGRGCGELADKFRDWEHLFTASSYEMKSEMGISTRKRRWILDWTEQYRKGVNPYNIPIRTRRKKKK
;
A
#
# COMPACT_ATOMS: atom_id res chain seq x y z
N MET A 1 42.27 52.77 3.46
CA MET A 1 42.38 51.85 4.61
C MET A 1 42.65 50.46 4.07
N ILE A 2 43.89 49.98 4.23
CA ILE A 2 44.37 48.71 3.69
C ILE A 2 44.14 47.62 4.75
N LEU A 3 43.36 46.60 4.41
CA LEU A 3 43.33 45.27 5.03
C LEU A 3 43.08 44.32 3.84
N LEU A 4 43.76 43.21 3.60
CA LEU A 4 44.60 42.36 4.44
C LEU A 4 45.46 41.52 3.46
N LYS A 5 46.79 41.48 3.66
CA LYS A 5 47.62 40.35 3.21
C LYS A 5 47.42 39.23 4.22
N ASN A 6 47.23 38.00 3.76
CA ASN A 6 47.58 36.71 4.39
C ASN A 6 46.69 35.62 3.79
N GLN A 7 47.15 34.47 3.33
CA GLN A 7 48.47 33.84 3.29
C GLN A 7 48.31 32.64 2.34
N PHE A 8 49.21 32.56 1.36
CA PHE A 8 49.43 31.43 0.45
C PHE A 8 50.13 30.26 1.20
N PRO A 9 50.44 29.13 0.54
CA PRO A 9 49.72 27.87 0.40
C PRO A 9 50.52 26.73 1.09
N GLN A 10 50.46 25.50 0.55
CA GLN A 10 51.49 24.43 0.53
C GLN A 10 50.98 23.07 1.06
N LEU A 11 50.69 22.15 0.13
CA LEU A 11 51.41 20.86 -0.10
C LEU A 11 50.95 19.73 0.83
N LEU A 12 50.83 18.46 0.46
CA LEU A 12 50.85 17.62 -0.74
C LEU A 12 50.35 16.24 -0.25
N PHE A 13 50.22 15.26 -1.17
CA PHE A 13 50.26 13.81 -0.90
C PHE A 13 48.96 13.21 -0.28
N ILE A 14 48.37 12.09 -0.71
CA ILE A 14 48.79 10.94 -1.52
C ILE A 14 47.52 10.22 -2.04
N SER A 15 47.69 9.57 -3.19
CA SER A 15 46.89 8.52 -3.81
C SER A 15 45.74 7.88 -3.01
N CYS A 16 44.62 7.62 -3.69
CA CYS A 16 44.36 6.28 -4.24
C CYS A 16 43.05 6.33 -5.02
N LEU A 17 43.16 6.11 -6.33
CA LEU A 17 42.04 6.06 -7.25
C LEU A 17 41.28 4.74 -7.04
N THR A 18 40.52 4.60 -5.96
CA THR A 18 39.56 3.50 -5.82
C THR A 18 38.22 3.94 -6.39
N LYS A 19 38.11 3.69 -7.69
CA LYS A 19 36.88 3.41 -8.45
C LYS A 19 35.60 3.80 -7.72
N LYS A 20 35.08 4.98 -8.10
CA LYS A 20 33.65 5.28 -8.15
C LYS A 20 32.93 4.12 -8.85
N PHE A 21 32.54 3.09 -8.09
CA PHE A 21 31.48 2.19 -8.51
C PHE A 21 30.18 2.95 -8.25
N TYR A 22 29.89 3.89 -9.15
CA TYR A 22 28.52 4.33 -9.33
C TYR A 22 27.74 3.04 -9.62
N LEU A 23 26.93 2.60 -8.67
CA LEU A 23 25.70 1.89 -9.00
C LEU A 23 24.79 2.92 -9.68
N SER A 24 25.21 3.30 -10.88
CA SER A 24 24.40 3.83 -11.95
C SER A 24 23.58 2.65 -12.46
N LEU A 25 22.56 2.31 -11.69
CA LEU A 25 21.41 1.56 -12.18
C LEU A 25 20.24 2.43 -11.78
N GLY A 26 19.87 3.27 -12.74
CA GLY A 26 18.89 4.33 -12.58
C GLY A 26 17.67 3.85 -11.82
N ASN A 27 17.13 4.77 -11.02
CA ASN A 27 15.77 4.69 -10.52
C ASN A 27 14.84 4.57 -11.72
N LYS A 28 14.66 3.35 -12.24
CA LYS A 28 13.49 2.98 -13.02
C LYS A 28 12.35 3.09 -12.02
N LEU A 29 11.83 4.29 -11.88
CA LEU A 29 10.46 4.48 -11.42
C LEU A 29 9.64 3.69 -12.44
N ILE A 30 9.37 2.42 -12.14
CA ILE A 30 8.37 1.64 -12.86
C ILE A 30 7.05 2.27 -12.45
N ILE A 31 6.72 3.38 -13.10
CA ILE A 31 5.39 3.97 -13.07
C ILE A 31 4.53 2.96 -13.81
N ARG A 32 4.00 1.97 -13.09
CA ARG A 32 2.94 1.12 -13.64
C ARG A 32 1.75 2.05 -13.83
N ASN A 33 1.54 2.49 -15.07
CA ASN A 33 0.33 3.20 -15.45
C ASN A 33 -0.82 2.19 -15.39
N ILE A 34 -1.32 1.93 -14.19
CA ILE A 34 -2.54 1.16 -13.96
C ILE A 34 -3.66 2.16 -14.20
N GLN A 35 -4.10 2.27 -15.45
CA GLN A 35 -5.32 2.99 -15.77
C GLN A 35 -6.45 2.37 -14.93
N ASN A 36 -6.89 3.09 -13.90
CA ASN A 36 -8.00 2.68 -13.06
C ASN A 36 -9.29 2.87 -13.86
N LYS A 37 -9.57 1.93 -14.78
CA LYS A 37 -10.85 1.88 -15.46
C LYS A 37 -11.91 1.80 -14.38
N GLN A 38 -12.81 2.79 -14.34
CA GLN A 38 -13.91 2.81 -13.37
C GLN A 38 -14.66 1.48 -13.49
N LYS A 39 -14.57 0.67 -12.43
CA LYS A 39 -15.15 -0.67 -12.40
C LYS A 39 -16.59 -0.54 -11.94
N SER A 40 -17.49 -1.29 -12.56
CA SER A 40 -18.89 -1.30 -12.15
C SER A 40 -19.02 -1.65 -10.67
N VAL A 41 -19.93 -0.96 -9.99
CA VAL A 41 -20.33 -1.29 -8.63
C VAL A 41 -21.31 -2.46 -8.73
N PRO A 42 -20.99 -3.64 -8.17
CA PRO A 42 -21.89 -4.78 -8.20
C PRO A 42 -23.05 -4.57 -7.22
N GLU A 43 -24.22 -5.08 -7.58
CA GLU A 43 -25.39 -5.00 -6.70
C GLU A 43 -25.18 -5.78 -5.37
N PRO A 44 -25.74 -5.28 -4.26
CA PRO A 44 -25.81 -6.01 -3.00
C PRO A 44 -26.50 -7.38 -3.15
N ARG A 45 -25.82 -8.46 -2.76
CA ARG A 45 -26.34 -9.83 -2.86
C ARG A 45 -26.70 -10.37 -1.49
N GLY A 46 -27.95 -10.78 -1.33
CA GLY A 46 -28.45 -11.43 -0.11
C GLY A 46 -28.33 -10.53 1.12
N ARG A 47 -27.45 -10.93 2.06
CA ARG A 47 -27.28 -10.23 3.36
C ARG A 47 -26.27 -9.07 3.30
N PHE A 48 -25.53 -8.93 2.20
CA PHE A 48 -24.47 -7.92 2.06
C PHE A 48 -25.04 -6.60 1.52
N LYS A 49 -25.90 -5.94 2.29
CA LYS A 49 -26.45 -4.62 1.94
C LYS A 49 -25.56 -3.48 2.42
N ASP A 50 -24.92 -3.68 3.56
CA ASP A 50 -24.10 -2.66 4.21
C ASP A 50 -22.61 -3.00 4.12
N PRO A 51 -21.72 -2.00 3.96
CA PRO A 51 -20.26 -2.20 4.02
C PRO A 51 -19.81 -2.94 5.27
N LYS A 52 -20.45 -2.66 6.41
CA LYS A 52 -20.17 -3.32 7.70
C LYS A 52 -20.33 -4.83 7.62
N THR A 53 -21.48 -5.31 7.14
CA THR A 53 -21.77 -6.75 7.03
C THR A 53 -20.79 -7.47 6.11
N PHE A 54 -20.36 -6.81 5.04
CA PHE A 54 -19.36 -7.33 4.11
C PHE A 54 -17.98 -7.45 4.76
N LEU A 55 -17.52 -6.38 5.41
CA LEU A 55 -16.20 -6.32 6.04
C LEU A 55 -16.07 -7.25 7.25
N GLU A 56 -17.14 -7.41 8.03
CA GLU A 56 -17.21 -8.41 9.10
C GLU A 56 -17.02 -9.82 8.54
N LYS A 57 -17.68 -10.14 7.41
CA LYS A 57 -17.57 -11.46 6.78
C LYS A 57 -16.21 -11.74 6.15
N CYS A 58 -15.56 -10.72 5.60
CA CYS A 58 -14.18 -10.79 5.09
C CYS A 58 -13.15 -11.17 6.18
N GLY A 59 -13.46 -10.89 7.45
CA GLY A 59 -12.63 -11.22 8.60
C GLY A 59 -11.34 -10.40 8.71
N ARG A 60 -10.33 -10.95 9.39
CA ARG A 60 -8.99 -10.33 9.58
C ARG A 60 -9.01 -8.92 10.21
N GLY A 61 -10.00 -8.65 11.06
CA GLY A 61 -10.17 -7.35 11.70
C GLY A 61 -10.60 -6.24 10.73
N CYS A 62 -11.24 -6.58 9.60
CA CYS A 62 -11.77 -5.57 8.68
C CYS A 62 -13.09 -4.96 9.16
N GLY A 63 -13.83 -5.64 10.04
CA GLY A 63 -15.07 -5.10 10.62
C GLY A 63 -14.87 -3.77 11.37
N GLU A 64 -13.73 -3.58 12.04
CA GLU A 64 -13.34 -2.33 12.72
C GLU A 64 -13.20 -1.13 11.76
N LEU A 65 -13.05 -1.39 10.46
CA LEU A 65 -12.88 -0.35 9.45
C LEU A 65 -14.22 0.08 8.84
N ALA A 66 -15.33 -0.55 9.22
CA ALA A 66 -16.64 -0.25 8.67
C ALA A 66 -17.01 1.23 8.82
N ASP A 67 -16.64 1.85 9.94
CA ASP A 67 -16.91 3.27 10.24
C ASP A 67 -16.20 4.26 9.30
N LYS A 68 -15.23 3.78 8.51
CA LYS A 68 -14.50 4.61 7.54
C LYS A 68 -15.19 4.67 6.18
N PHE A 69 -16.05 3.71 5.87
CA PHE A 69 -16.78 3.65 4.60
C PHE A 69 -18.19 4.20 4.80
N ARG A 70 -18.63 5.06 3.89
CA ARG A 70 -19.96 5.68 3.97
C ARG A 70 -21.04 4.72 3.48
N ASP A 71 -20.89 4.30 2.23
CA ASP A 71 -21.90 3.54 1.49
C ASP A 71 -21.30 2.33 0.77
N TRP A 72 -22.17 1.45 0.28
CA TRP A 72 -21.79 0.31 -0.56
C TRP A 72 -21.00 0.76 -1.80
N GLU A 73 -21.46 1.81 -2.47
CA GLU A 73 -20.79 2.36 -3.66
C GLU A 73 -19.40 2.89 -3.34
N HIS A 74 -19.24 3.53 -2.18
CA HIS A 74 -17.96 4.04 -1.72
C HIS A 74 -16.95 2.89 -1.51
N LEU A 75 -17.38 1.78 -0.90
CA LEU A 75 -16.53 0.60 -0.70
C LEU A 75 -15.96 0.01 -2.00
N PHE A 76 -16.76 -0.03 -3.07
CA PHE A 76 -16.36 -0.61 -4.37
C PHE A 76 -15.62 0.35 -5.29
N THR A 77 -15.75 1.66 -5.04
CA THR A 77 -15.10 2.72 -5.82
C THR A 77 -13.78 3.17 -5.18
N ALA A 78 -13.65 3.04 -3.86
CA ALA A 78 -12.50 3.51 -3.09
C ALA A 78 -11.17 2.98 -3.65
N SER A 79 -10.25 3.91 -3.91
CA SER A 79 -8.93 3.56 -4.41
C SER A 79 -7.97 3.18 -3.28
N SER A 80 -6.94 2.39 -3.59
CA SER A 80 -5.92 2.06 -2.57
C SER A 80 -5.22 3.30 -2.01
N TYR A 81 -5.13 4.38 -2.80
CA TYR A 81 -4.54 5.66 -2.39
C TYR A 81 -5.45 6.39 -1.41
N GLU A 82 -6.74 6.53 -1.72
CA GLU A 82 -7.76 7.12 -0.84
C GLU A 82 -7.82 6.40 0.51
N MET A 83 -7.83 5.06 0.48
CA MET A 83 -7.79 4.25 1.71
C MET A 83 -6.55 4.51 2.58
N LYS A 84 -5.42 4.91 1.97
CA LYS A 84 -4.20 5.25 2.71
C LYS A 84 -4.27 6.67 3.25
N SER A 85 -4.56 7.63 2.37
CA SER A 85 -4.42 9.06 2.64
C SER A 85 -5.55 9.58 3.52
N GLU A 86 -6.79 9.17 3.25
CA GLU A 86 -7.99 9.70 3.95
C GLU A 86 -8.38 8.84 5.15
N MET A 87 -8.32 7.51 4.99
CA MET A 87 -8.81 6.58 6.01
C MET A 87 -7.71 6.02 6.92
N GLY A 88 -6.43 6.18 6.56
CA GLY A 88 -5.29 5.68 7.36
C GLY A 88 -5.22 4.14 7.46
N ILE A 89 -5.79 3.41 6.50
CA ILE A 89 -5.89 1.95 6.59
C ILE A 89 -4.53 1.30 6.30
N SER A 90 -4.15 0.33 7.13
CA SER A 90 -2.91 -0.41 6.97
C SER A 90 -2.85 -1.15 5.62
N THR A 91 -1.65 -1.24 5.03
CA THR A 91 -1.44 -1.84 3.70
C THR A 91 -2.00 -3.27 3.60
N ARG A 92 -1.93 -4.05 4.69
CA ARG A 92 -2.45 -5.42 4.71
C ARG A 92 -3.98 -5.46 4.62
N LYS A 93 -4.68 -4.62 5.40
CA LYS A 93 -6.15 -4.55 5.37
C LYS A 93 -6.63 -3.99 4.01
N ARG A 94 -5.97 -2.97 3.45
CA ARG A 94 -6.31 -2.41 2.11
C ARG A 94 -6.25 -3.46 1.00
N ARG A 95 -5.14 -4.19 0.89
CA ARG A 95 -4.98 -5.26 -0.12
C ARG A 95 -6.09 -6.30 0.03
N TRP A 96 -6.36 -6.73 1.25
CA TRP A 96 -7.39 -7.72 1.53
C TRP A 96 -8.79 -7.27 1.11
N ILE A 97 -9.17 -6.02 1.41
CA ILE A 97 -10.46 -5.47 1.02
C ILE A 97 -10.57 -5.39 -0.51
N LEU A 98 -9.54 -4.87 -1.19
CA LEU A 98 -9.53 -4.78 -2.65
C LEU A 98 -9.58 -6.15 -3.33
N ASP A 99 -8.87 -7.14 -2.79
CA ASP A 99 -8.94 -8.51 -3.30
C ASP A 99 -10.38 -9.04 -3.18
N TRP A 100 -11.05 -8.80 -2.05
CA TRP A 100 -12.43 -9.23 -1.85
C TRP A 100 -13.44 -8.51 -2.71
N THR A 101 -13.29 -7.19 -2.95
CA THR A 101 -14.20 -6.47 -3.84
C THR A 101 -14.09 -6.99 -5.28
N GLU A 102 -12.88 -7.35 -5.73
CA GLU A 102 -12.69 -8.02 -7.03
C GLU A 102 -13.28 -9.42 -7.07
N GLN A 103 -13.10 -10.23 -6.02
CA GLN A 103 -13.72 -11.56 -5.94
C GLN A 103 -15.24 -11.47 -5.91
N TYR A 104 -15.79 -10.45 -5.26
CA TYR A 104 -17.22 -10.19 -5.24
C TYR A 104 -17.76 -9.80 -6.62
N ARG A 105 -17.03 -8.97 -7.39
CA ARG A 105 -17.35 -8.69 -8.80
C ARG A 105 -17.37 -9.93 -9.68
N LYS A 106 -16.54 -10.94 -9.36
CA LYS A 106 -16.53 -12.25 -10.05
C LYS A 106 -17.63 -13.20 -9.60
N GLY A 107 -18.52 -12.78 -8.70
CA GLY A 107 -19.60 -13.62 -8.20
C GLY A 107 -19.27 -14.44 -6.96
N VAL A 108 -18.08 -14.33 -6.38
CA VAL A 108 -17.71 -15.07 -5.16
C VAL A 108 -18.13 -14.30 -3.91
N ASN A 109 -18.83 -14.95 -2.97
CA ASN A 109 -19.24 -14.31 -1.72
C ASN A 109 -18.10 -14.30 -0.69
N PRO A 110 -17.99 -13.24 0.15
CA PRO A 110 -16.95 -13.15 1.17
C PRO A 110 -17.10 -14.22 2.24
N TYR A 111 -15.97 -14.77 2.67
CA TYR A 111 -15.88 -15.68 3.81
C TYR A 111 -14.55 -15.51 4.53
N ASN A 112 -14.50 -15.84 5.81
CA ASN A 112 -13.27 -15.71 6.59
C ASN A 112 -12.28 -16.82 6.22
N ILE A 113 -11.21 -16.48 5.50
CA ILE A 113 -10.12 -17.41 5.19
C ILE A 113 -9.15 -17.43 6.39
N PRO A 114 -9.11 -18.53 7.16
CA PRO A 114 -8.27 -18.61 8.35
C PRO A 114 -6.80 -18.50 7.97
N ILE A 115 -6.02 -17.81 8.81
CA ILE A 115 -4.58 -17.73 8.64
C ILE A 115 -4.01 -19.11 8.95
N ARG A 116 -3.29 -19.71 8.00
CA ARG A 116 -2.55 -20.94 8.24
C ARG A 116 -1.53 -20.68 9.35
N THR A 117 -1.80 -21.18 10.54
CA THR A 117 -0.85 -21.11 11.65
C THR A 117 0.21 -22.20 11.47
N ARG A 118 1.45 -21.90 11.82
CA ARG A 118 2.51 -22.92 11.87
C ARG A 118 2.21 -23.85 13.05
N ARG A 119 2.16 -25.16 12.81
CA ARG A 119 2.07 -26.16 13.89
C ARG A 119 3.27 -25.97 14.83
N LYS A 120 3.01 -25.74 16.12
CA LYS A 120 4.06 -25.75 17.14
C LYS A 120 4.55 -27.19 17.31
N LYS A 121 5.87 -27.41 17.32
CA LYS A 121 6.44 -28.71 17.67
C LYS A 121 6.15 -28.95 19.15
N LYS A 122 5.58 -30.12 19.49
CA LYS A 122 5.44 -30.54 20.89
C LYS A 122 6.86 -30.74 21.45
N LYS A 123 7.13 -30.16 22.62
CA LYS A 123 8.37 -30.38 23.38
C LYS A 123 8.23 -31.69 24.15
#